data_AF-A0A6I1NHY4-F1
#
_entry.id   AF-A0A6I1NHY4-F1
#
_cell.length_a   1.000
_cell.length_b   1.000
_cell.length_c   1.000
_cell.angle_alpha   90.00
_cell.angle_beta   90.00
_cell.angle_gamma   90.00
#
_symmetry.space_group_name_H-M   'P 1'
#
loop_
_entity.id
_entity.type
_entity.pdbx_description
1 polymer ?
#
loop_
_entity_poly.entity_id
_entity_poly.type
_entity_poly.pdbx_seq_one_letter_code
_entity_poly.pdbx_strand_id
1 'polypeptide(L)'
;MEENTGYSGLDSWPVPVRVFTEKEKLVRLSDLPKSLKLKAWSEIKSSSIALADLLKDTAFRDVVQYFSADIFIEAQHAPCLPQERLRGRNG
;
A
#
# COMPACT_ATOMS: atom_id res chain seq x y z
N MET A 1 31.19 -39.28 7.67
CA MET A 1 30.00 -39.08 8.52
C MET A 1 29.73 -37.60 8.49
N GLU A 2 28.84 -37.20 7.58
CA GLU A 2 28.45 -35.80 7.37
C GLU A 2 27.06 -35.65 7.97
N GLU A 3 26.94 -34.75 8.96
CA GLU A 3 25.68 -34.38 9.58
C GLU A 3 24.87 -33.48 8.65
N ASN A 4 23.70 -33.97 8.27
CA ASN A 4 22.73 -33.33 7.40
C ASN A 4 21.80 -32.45 8.26
N THR A 5 22.12 -31.17 8.42
CA THR A 5 21.20 -30.20 9.02
C THR A 5 20.11 -29.86 7.99
N GLY A 6 19.01 -30.60 8.05
CA GLY A 6 17.79 -30.29 7.30
C GLY A 6 17.18 -28.96 7.75
N TYR A 7 17.57 -27.86 7.09
CA TYR A 7 16.78 -26.64 7.06
C TYR A 7 15.68 -26.82 6.02
N SER A 8 14.48 -27.13 6.50
CA SER A 8 13.27 -27.24 5.69
C SER A 8 12.92 -25.88 5.10
N GLY A 9 12.77 -25.86 3.77
CA GLY A 9 12.48 -24.68 2.98
C GLY A 9 11.12 -24.09 3.30
N LEU A 10 11.13 -22.85 3.78
CA LEU A 10 10.04 -21.91 3.53
C LEU A 10 10.42 -21.13 2.26
N ASP A 11 10.09 -21.75 1.13
CA ASP A 11 9.72 -21.14 -0.16
C ASP A 11 10.20 -19.70 -0.40
N SER A 12 11.49 -19.56 -0.70
CA SER A 12 12.08 -18.38 -1.32
C SER A 12 11.56 -18.24 -2.76
N TRP A 13 10.31 -17.82 -2.94
CA TRP A 13 9.85 -17.38 -4.25
C TRP A 13 10.65 -16.14 -4.63
N PRO A 14 11.41 -16.12 -5.73
CA PRO A 14 12.02 -14.91 -6.24
C PRO A 14 10.92 -14.09 -6.92
N VAL A 15 9.93 -13.63 -6.15
CA VAL A 15 9.01 -12.61 -6.62
C VAL A 15 9.88 -11.35 -6.74
N PRO A 16 10.02 -10.75 -7.93
CA PRO A 16 10.71 -9.48 -8.05
C PRO A 16 9.91 -8.44 -7.26
N VAL A 17 10.32 -8.24 -6.01
CA VAL A 17 9.85 -7.12 -5.21
C VAL A 17 10.46 -5.90 -5.85
N ARG A 18 9.63 -5.07 -6.48
CA ARG A 18 10.06 -3.74 -6.90
C ARG A 18 10.41 -2.95 -5.64
N VAL A 19 11.70 -2.91 -5.33
CA VAL A 19 12.23 -2.06 -4.27
C VAL A 19 12.38 -0.68 -4.88
N PHE A 20 11.39 0.18 -4.64
CA PHE A 20 11.44 1.56 -5.08
C PHE A 20 12.52 2.31 -4.27
N THR A 21 13.58 2.72 -4.96
CA THR A 21 14.74 3.41 -4.37
C THR A 21 14.45 4.85 -4.01
N GLU A 22 13.41 5.43 -4.59
CA GLU A 22 12.95 6.77 -4.27
C GLU A 22 12.31 6.79 -2.88
N LYS A 23 12.38 7.95 -2.22
CA LYS A 23 11.63 8.20 -0.98
C LYS A 23 10.15 8.28 -1.35
N GLU A 24 9.55 7.17 -1.78
CA GLU A 24 8.14 7.11 -2.10
C GLU A 24 7.36 7.55 -0.88
N LYS A 25 6.75 8.72 -1.07
CA LYS A 25 5.89 9.35 -0.09
C LYS A 25 4.56 8.65 -0.24
N LEU A 26 4.28 7.70 0.64
CA LEU A 26 2.99 7.04 0.67
C LEU A 26 2.05 7.80 1.60
N VAL A 27 0.76 7.75 1.32
CA VAL A 27 -0.30 8.27 2.20
C VAL A 27 -1.29 7.14 2.46
N ARG A 28 -1.76 7.04 3.71
CA ARG A 28 -2.75 6.03 4.12
C ARG A 28 -4.16 6.53 3.79
N LEU A 29 -4.94 5.70 3.11
CA LEU A 29 -6.37 5.95 2.84
C LEU A 29 -7.30 5.30 3.86
N SER A 30 -6.83 4.26 4.54
CA SER A 30 -7.55 3.61 5.64
C SER A 30 -7.66 4.53 6.86
N ASP A 31 -8.75 4.39 7.62
CA ASP A 31 -9.03 5.13 8.86
C ASP A 31 -9.03 6.67 8.79
N LEU A 32 -9.13 7.24 7.59
CA LEU A 32 -9.20 8.69 7.44
C LEU A 32 -10.52 9.29 7.98
N PRO A 33 -10.47 10.47 8.62
CA PRO A 33 -11.64 11.29 8.91
C PRO A 33 -12.47 11.57 7.65
N LYS A 34 -13.80 11.65 7.78
CA LYS A 34 -14.72 11.88 6.64
C LYS A 34 -14.35 13.13 5.82
N SER A 35 -13.91 14.20 6.47
CA SER A 35 -13.47 15.44 5.82
C SER A 35 -12.26 15.25 4.91
N LEU A 36 -11.28 14.43 5.34
CA LEU A 36 -10.08 14.11 4.56
C LEU A 36 -10.37 13.09 3.46
N LYS A 37 -11.25 12.12 3.72
CA LYS A 37 -11.70 11.15 2.68
C LYS A 37 -12.31 11.86 1.47
N LEU A 38 -13.18 12.84 1.69
CA LEU A 38 -13.81 13.58 0.58
C LEU A 38 -12.78 14.37 -0.24
N LYS A 39 -11.81 15.02 0.42
CA LYS A 39 -10.75 15.77 -0.25
C LYS A 39 -9.82 14.84 -1.04
N ALA A 40 -9.31 13.80 -0.40
CA ALA A 40 -8.46 12.79 -1.04
C ALA A 40 -9.19 12.14 -2.24
N TRP A 41 -10.48 11.86 -2.12
CA TRP A 41 -11.26 11.29 -3.20
C TRP A 41 -11.38 12.21 -4.41
N SER A 42 -11.53 13.52 -4.19
CA SER A 42 -11.53 14.50 -5.27
C SER A 42 -10.18 14.56 -5.99
N GLU A 43 -9.08 14.52 -5.22
CA GLU A 43 -7.72 14.56 -5.76
C GLU A 43 -7.36 13.28 -6.52
N ILE A 44 -7.73 12.11 -5.99
CA ILE A 44 -7.49 10.81 -6.63
C ILE A 44 -8.21 10.72 -7.97
N LYS A 45 -9.50 11.09 -8.02
CA LYS A 45 -10.26 11.10 -9.28
C LYS A 45 -9.65 12.01 -10.34
N SER A 46 -9.10 13.15 -9.91
CA SER A 46 -8.49 14.12 -10.82
C SER A 46 -7.10 13.69 -11.28
N SER A 47 -6.35 12.96 -10.45
CA SER A 47 -4.97 12.58 -10.76
C SER A 47 -4.85 11.22 -11.45
N SER A 48 -5.73 10.27 -11.13
CA SER A 48 -5.71 8.92 -11.69
C SER A 48 -7.09 8.26 -11.66
N ILE A 49 -7.72 8.20 -12.84
CA ILE A 49 -9.02 7.55 -13.03
C ILE A 49 -8.91 6.04 -12.73
N ALA A 50 -7.83 5.39 -13.19
CA ALA A 50 -7.61 3.97 -12.96
C ALA A 50 -7.53 3.62 -11.46
N LEU A 51 -6.87 4.46 -10.66
CA LEU A 51 -6.83 4.28 -9.21
C LEU A 51 -8.21 4.49 -8.59
N ALA A 52 -8.95 5.51 -9.02
CA ALA A 52 -10.30 5.76 -8.52
C ALA A 52 -11.26 4.59 -8.82
N ASP A 53 -11.10 3.96 -9.99
CA ASP A 53 -11.93 2.81 -10.39
C ASP A 53 -11.56 1.55 -9.59
N LEU A 54 -10.28 1.28 -9.36
CA LEU A 54 -9.84 0.20 -8.48
C LEU A 54 -10.39 0.36 -7.05
N LEU A 55 -10.36 1.58 -6.49
CA LEU A 55 -10.86 1.85 -5.14
C LEU A 55 -12.39 1.72 -5.02
N LYS A 56 -13.12 1.79 -6.14
CA LYS A 56 -14.57 1.53 -6.21
C LYS A 56 -14.90 0.06 -6.41
N ASP A 57 -13.98 -0.71 -6.97
CA ASP A 57 -14.20 -2.11 -7.30
C ASP A 57 -14.61 -2.90 -6.05
N THR A 58 -15.73 -3.62 -6.14
CA THR A 58 -16.30 -4.32 -4.99
C THR A 58 -15.43 -5.50 -4.58
N ALA A 59 -14.87 -6.24 -5.54
CA ALA A 59 -14.02 -7.38 -5.24
C ALA A 59 -12.73 -6.94 -4.52
N PHE A 60 -12.13 -5.84 -4.96
CA PHE A 60 -11.00 -5.23 -4.26
C PHE A 60 -11.36 -4.84 -2.83
N ARG A 61 -12.51 -4.19 -2.63
CA ARG A 61 -12.97 -3.78 -1.30
C ARG A 61 -13.27 -4.97 -0.39
N ASP A 62 -13.81 -6.05 -0.94
CA ASP A 62 -14.08 -7.29 -0.19
C ASP A 62 -12.77 -7.92 0.28
N VAL A 63 -11.73 -7.94 -0.57
CA VAL A 63 -10.39 -8.41 -0.18
C VAL A 63 -9.79 -7.54 0.92
N VAL A 64 -9.84 -6.21 0.78
CA VAL A 64 -9.33 -5.28 1.81
C VAL A 64 -10.05 -5.50 3.13
N GLN A 65 -11.38 -5.67 3.10
CA GLN A 65 -12.17 -5.93 4.30
C GLN A 65 -11.85 -7.29 4.92
N TYR A 66 -11.74 -8.34 4.10
CA TYR A 66 -11.45 -9.70 4.53
C TYR A 66 -10.12 -9.77 5.30
N PHE A 67 -9.09 -9.10 4.79
CA PHE A 67 -7.77 -9.06 5.44
C PHE A 67 -7.61 -7.93 6.46
N SER A 68 -8.64 -7.08 6.67
CA SER A 68 -8.52 -5.84 7.45
C SER A 68 -7.29 -5.01 7.03
N ALA A 69 -7.06 -4.93 5.72
CA ALA A 69 -5.84 -4.37 5.16
C ALA A 69 -5.85 -2.83 5.16
N ASP A 70 -4.65 -2.27 5.30
CA ASP A 70 -4.42 -0.86 5.11
C ASP A 70 -4.13 -0.52 3.64
N ILE A 71 -4.83 0.48 3.12
CA ILE A 71 -4.60 0.99 1.77
C ILE A 71 -3.62 2.16 1.85
N PHE A 72 -2.51 2.03 1.15
CA PHE A 72 -1.54 3.11 0.93
C PHE A 72 -1.48 3.42 -0.56
N ILE A 73 -1.39 4.71 -0.89
CA ILE A 73 -1.20 5.19 -2.26
C ILE A 73 -0.05 6.20 -2.30
N GLU A 74 0.47 6.50 -3.49
CA GLU A 74 1.46 7.55 -3.65
C GLU A 74 0.87 8.93 -3.32
N ALA A 75 1.63 9.73 -2.57
CA ALA A 75 1.22 11.05 -2.08
C ALA A 75 0.87 12.02 -3.22
N GLN A 76 1.41 11.82 -4.42
CA GLN A 76 1.07 12.64 -5.58
C GLN A 76 -0.41 12.55 -5.98
N HIS A 77 -1.08 11.44 -5.63
CA HIS A 77 -2.50 11.23 -5.92
C HIS A 77 -3.44 11.80 -4.85
N ALA A 78 -2.93 12.06 -3.64
CA ALA A 78 -3.69 12.68 -2.55
C ALA A 78 -2.77 13.57 -1.67
N PRO A 79 -2.25 14.69 -2.21
CA PRO A 79 -1.32 15.57 -1.50
C PRO A 79 -1.93 16.24 -0.26
N CYS A 80 -3.26 16.25 -0.11
CA CYS A 80 -3.90 16.77 1.09
C CYS A 80 -3.69 15.89 2.35
N LEU A 81 -3.18 14.66 2.18
CA LEU A 81 -2.99 13.72 3.27
C LEU A 81 -1.57 13.78 3.86
N PRO A 82 -1.41 13.53 5.17
CA PRO A 82 -0.10 13.42 5.78
C PRO A 82 0.65 12.20 5.21
N GLN A 83 1.93 12.40 4.90
CA GLN A 83 2.79 11.33 4.42
C GLN A 83 3.09 10.34 5.54
N GLU A 84 2.87 9.06 5.27
CA GLU A 84 3.20 7.99 6.20
C GLU A 84 4.71 7.74 6.18
N ARG A 85 5.31 7.69 7.37
CA ARG A 85 6.71 7.26 7.49
C ARG A 85 6.72 5.74 7.63
N LEU A 86 7.14 5.03 6.59
CA LEU A 86 7.38 3.59 6.68
C LEU A 86 8.37 3.32 7.84
N ARG A 87 7.89 2.63 8.89
CA ARG A 87 8.72 2.24 10.04
C ARG A 87 9.93 1.45 9.55
N GLY A 88 11.13 1.86 9.97
CA GLY A 88 12.40 1.21 9.58
C GLY A 88 13.27 2.02 8.61
N ARG A 89 12.75 3.10 8.00
CA ARG A 89 13.58 4.13 7.36
C ARG A 89 14.08 5.12 8.42
N ASN A 90 15.26 4.87 8.99
CA ASN A 90 15.99 5.93 9.67
C ASN A 90 16.35 6.99 8.62
N GLY A 91 15.98 8.24 8.90
CA GLY A 91 16.25 9.39 8.04
C GLY A 91 17.74 9.68 7.89
#